data_AF-A0A949S4A5-F1
#
_entry.id   AF-A0A949S4A5-F1
#
_cell.length_a   1.000
_cell.length_b   1.000
_cell.length_c   1.000
_cell.angle_alpha   90.00
_cell.angle_beta   90.00
_cell.angle_gamma   90.00
#
_symmetry.space_group_name_H-M   'P 1'
#
loop_
_entity.id
_entity.type
_entity.pdbx_description
1 polymer ?
#
loop_
_entity_poly.entity_id
_entity_poly.type
_entity_poly.pdbx_seq_one_letter_code
_entity_poly.pdbx_strand_id
1 'polypeptide(L)' 'MKLLRDVSASELIKIVNNLGYKVTRQKGSNIRLTCSKPNVKHHITIPNHEPIKTGTLSSISEIYQIS' A
#
# COMPACT_ATOMS: atom_id res chain seq x y z
N MET A 1 8.43 -5.67 -17.17
CA MET A 1 7.81 -5.76 -15.81
C MET A 1 6.30 -5.86 -15.97
N LYS A 2 5.71 -6.97 -15.53
CA LYS A 2 4.26 -7.22 -15.59
C LYS A 2 3.62 -6.38 -14.47
N LEU A 3 3.31 -5.13 -14.77
CA LEU A 3 2.71 -4.19 -13.81
C LEU A 3 1.42 -4.80 -13.26
N LEU A 4 1.25 -4.66 -11.94
CA LEU A 4 0.10 -5.08 -11.13
C LEU A 4 -1.20 -4.37 -11.60
N ARG A 5 -1.68 -4.69 -12.80
CA ARG A 5 -2.79 -3.99 -13.45
C ARG A 5 -4.16 -4.38 -12.88
N ASP A 6 -4.24 -5.46 -12.13
CA ASP A 6 -5.50 -6.03 -11.62
C ASP A 6 -5.45 -6.37 -10.13
N VAL A 7 -4.61 -5.70 -9.34
CA VAL A 7 -4.50 -5.98 -7.90
C VAL A 7 -5.58 -5.20 -7.14
N SER A 8 -6.42 -5.93 -6.42
CA SER A 8 -7.40 -5.33 -5.52
C SER A 8 -6.73 -4.66 -4.32
N ALA A 9 -7.41 -3.69 -3.69
CA ALA A 9 -6.91 -3.11 -2.44
C ALA A 9 -6.66 -4.16 -1.36
N SER A 10 -7.48 -5.20 -1.31
CA SER A 10 -7.36 -6.29 -0.35
C SER A 10 -6.09 -7.11 -0.53
N GLU A 11 -5.73 -7.44 -1.77
CA GLU A 11 -4.50 -8.16 -2.09
C GLU A 11 -3.27 -7.31 -1.83
N LEU A 12 -3.32 -6.03 -2.20
CA LEU A 12 -2.22 -5.11 -1.96
C LEU A 12 -1.93 -4.96 -0.45
N ILE A 13 -2.98 -4.79 0.36
CA ILE A 13 -2.87 -4.72 1.83
C ILE A 13 -2.20 -5.98 2.37
N LYS A 14 -2.56 -7.18 1.89
CA LYS A 14 -1.92 -8.43 2.32
C LYS A 14 -0.42 -8.44 2.00
N ILE A 15 -0.03 -8.02 0.80
CA ILE A 15 1.37 -7.98 0.36
C ILE A 15 2.18 -7.04 1.25
N VAL A 16 1.71 -5.81 1.45
CA VAL A 16 2.46 -4.80 2.22
C VAL A 16 2.44 -5.10 3.72
N ASN A 17 1.42 -5.80 4.23
CA ASN A 17 1.41 -6.28 5.60
C ASN A 17 2.56 -7.26 5.88
N ASN A 18 2.87 -8.15 4.92
CA ASN A 18 4.04 -9.02 5.00
C ASN A 18 5.36 -8.23 4.98
N LEU A 19 5.38 -7.03 4.40
CA LEU A 19 6.53 -6.12 4.41
C LEU A 19 6.62 -5.26 5.68
N GLY A 20 5.71 -5.47 6.64
CA GLY A 20 5.67 -4.74 7.91
C GLY A 20 4.87 -3.44 7.87
N TYR A 21 3.95 -3.27 6.92
CA TYR A 21 3.00 -2.14 6.91
C TYR A 21 1.69 -2.52 7.57
N LYS A 22 1.26 -1.76 8.57
CA LYS A 22 -0.01 -1.99 9.26
C LYS A 22 -1.01 -0.92 8.90
N VAL A 23 -2.28 -1.31 8.71
CA VAL A 23 -3.37 -0.34 8.56
C VAL A 23 -3.49 0.47 9.84
N THR A 24 -3.39 1.80 9.73
CA THR A 24 -3.46 2.71 10.88
C THR A 24 -4.69 3.60 10.85
N ARG A 25 -5.27 3.87 9.67
CA ARG A 25 -6.47 4.69 9.54
C ARG A 25 -7.20 4.41 8.24
N GLN A 26 -8.52 4.50 8.26
CA GLN A 26 -9.34 4.55 7.04
C GLN A 26 -10.25 5.79 7.06
N LYS A 27 -10.35 6.51 5.95
CA LYS A 27 -11.31 7.60 5.74
C LYS A 27 -11.96 7.45 4.37
N GLY A 28 -13.25 7.07 4.37
CA GLY A 28 -13.96 6.72 3.15
C GLY A 28 -13.30 5.51 2.48
N SER A 29 -13.04 5.61 1.18
CA SER A 29 -12.28 4.60 0.46
C SER A 29 -10.77 4.67 0.73
N ASN A 30 -10.21 5.70 1.35
CA ASN A 30 -8.75 5.77 1.52
C ASN A 30 -8.29 5.05 2.78
N ILE A 31 -7.42 4.05 2.63
CA ILE A 31 -6.79 3.28 3.69
C ILE A 31 -5.34 3.72 3.82
N ARG A 32 -4.94 4.21 5.00
CA ARG A 32 -3.56 4.53 5.34
C ARG A 32 -2.91 3.36 6.05
N LEU A 33 -1.74 2.97 5.58
CA LEU A 33 -0.86 2.03 6.25
C LEU A 33 0.41 2.72 6.70
N THR A 34 1.00 2.25 7.79
CA THR A 34 2.22 2.78 8.39
C THR A 34 3.20 1.65 8.59
N CYS A 35 4.46 1.89 8.25
CA CYS A 35 5.53 0.94 8.49
C CYS A 35 5.70 0.75 10.00
N SER A 36 5.70 -0.50 10.46
CA SER A 36 5.91 -0.85 11.87
C SER A 36 7.38 -1.10 12.21
N LYS A 37 8.32 -0.89 11.26
CA LYS A 37 9.76 -1.01 11.53
C LYS A 37 10.20 0.13 12.47
N PRO A 38 11.02 -0.16 13.50
CA PRO A 38 11.59 0.88 14.35
C PRO A 38 12.38 1.88 13.50
N ASN A 39 12.31 3.17 13.85
CA ASN A 39 12.95 4.29 13.13
C ASN A 39 12.47 4.57 11.69
N VAL A 40 11.45 3.89 11.17
CA VAL A 40 10.92 4.17 9.83
C VAL A 40 9.57 4.87 9.94
N LYS A 41 9.55 6.19 9.74
CA LYS A 41 8.30 6.98 9.63
C LYS A 41 7.79 7.00 8.19
N HIS A 42 7.42 5.83 7.67
CA HIS A 42 6.86 5.72 6.32
C HIS A 42 5.38 5.36 6.37
N HIS A 43 4.58 6.01 5.51
CA HIS A 43 3.16 5.75 5.39
C HIS A 43 2.73 5.74 3.93
N ILE A 44 1.83 4.82 3.60
CA ILE A 44 1.25 4.68 2.27
C ILE A 44 -0.25 4.84 2.36
N THR A 45 -0.87 5.35 1.31
CA THR A 45 -2.32 5.43 1.20
C THR A 45 -2.78 4.62 0.01
N ILE A 46 -3.68 3.67 0.25
CA ILE A 46 -4.28 2.79 -0.75
C ILE A 46 -5.77 3.13 -0.85
N PRO A 47 -6.29 3.44 -2.05
CA PRO A 47 -7.73 3.60 -2.25
C PRO A 47 -8.41 2.22 -2.35
N ASN A 48 -9.39 2.01 -1.48
CA ASN A 48 -10.26 0.84 -1.32
C ASN A 48 -11.38 0.85 -2.37
N HIS A 49 -10.99 0.70 -3.62
CA HIS A 49 -11.88 0.50 -4.77
C HIS A 49 -11.20 -0.44 -5.76
N GLU A 50 -12.00 -1.22 -6.48
CA GLU A 50 -11.55 -2.15 -7.50
C GLU A 50 -11.94 -1.62 -8.89
N PRO A 51 -11.03 -1.62 -9.88
CA PRO A 51 -9.58 -1.85 -9.78
C PRO A 51 -8.83 -0.61 -9.25
N ILE A 52 -7.71 -0.84 -8.57
CA ILE A 52 -6.80 0.25 -8.19
C ILE A 52 -6.21 0.86 -9.45
N LYS A 53 -6.49 2.15 -9.70
CA LYS A 53 -5.89 2.89 -10.82
C LYS A 53 -4.36 2.87 -10.72
N THR A 54 -3.70 2.78 -11.88
CA THR A 54 -2.24 2.71 -12.04
C THR A 54 -1.47 3.82 -11.32
N GLY A 55 -2.07 4.99 -11.08
CA GLY A 55 -1.45 6.07 -10.29
C GLY A 55 -1.09 5.69 -8.84
N THR A 56 -1.73 4.66 -8.28
CA THR A 56 -1.43 4.12 -6.94
C THR A 56 -0.17 3.24 -6.95
N LEU A 57 0.26 2.77 -8.13
CA LEU A 57 1.46 1.93 -8.27
C LEU A 57 2.73 2.70 -7.94
N SER A 58 2.75 4.03 -8.14
CA SER A 58 3.89 4.87 -7.77
C SER A 58 4.18 4.81 -6.27
N SER A 59 3.14 4.88 -5.43
CA SER A 59 3.26 4.76 -3.97
C SER A 59 3.69 3.35 -3.52
N ILE A 60 3.47 2.32 -4.34
CA ILE A 60 3.93 0.95 -4.05
C ILE A 60 5.40 0.79 -4.46
N SER A 61 5.83 1.40 -5.55
CA SER A 61 7.25 1.40 -5.95
C SER A 61 8.14 1.99 -4.86
N GLU A 62 7.67 3.02 -4.16
CA GLU A 62 8.34 3.59 -2.98
C GLU A 62 8.51 2.58 -1.84
N ILE A 63 7.60 1.63 -1.68
CA ILE A 63 7.71 0.57 -0.65
C ILE A 63 8.95 -0.27 -0.86
N TYR A 64 9.22 -0.67 -2.12
CA TYR A 64 10.39 -1.49 -2.47
C TYR A 64 11.73 -0.76 -2.32
N GLN A 65 11.74 0.58 -2.31
CA GLN A 65 12.95 1.37 -2.06
C GLN A 65 13.29 1.49 -0.56
N ILE A 66 12.32 1.19 0.32
CA ILE A 66 12.44 1.34 1.78
C ILE A 66 12.52 -0.03 2.49
N SER A 67 12.18 -1.11 1.79
CA SER A 67 12.13 -2.48 2.32
C SER A 67 13.49 -3.13 2.49
#